data_AF-A0A2N9M5M2-F1
#
_entry.id   AF-A0A2N9M5M2-F1
#
_cell.length_a   1.000
_cell.length_b   1.000
_cell.length_c   1.000
_cell.angle_alpha   90.00
_cell.angle_beta   90.00
_cell.angle_gamma   90.00
#
_symmetry.space_group_name_H-M   'P 1'
#
loop_
_entity.id
_entity.type
_entity.pdbx_description
1 polymer ?
#
loop_
_entity_poly.entity_id
_entity_poly.type
_entity_poly.pdbx_seq_one_letter_code
_entity_poly.pdbx_strand_id
1 'polypeptide(L)' 'MIRTQISLDAHEYELARKEAAARGISIAEFVRQAVRDKLPTGNSKPWMRYAGFVESGDPRSCQSIDELVYGSKD' A
#
# COMPACT_ATOMS: atom_id res chain seq x y z
N MET A 1 -1.07 4.52 -12.39
CA MET A 1 -2.26 3.66 -12.20
C MET A 1 -2.45 2.85 -13.48
N ILE A 2 -2.45 1.51 -13.40
CA ILE A 2 -2.68 0.66 -14.57
C ILE A 2 -4.19 0.48 -14.71
N ARG A 3 -4.73 0.73 -15.91
CA ARG A 3 -6.15 0.47 -16.20
C ARG A 3 -6.32 -1.01 -16.53
N THR A 4 -7.17 -1.69 -15.78
CA THR A 4 -7.51 -3.10 -16.01
C THR A 4 -9.00 -3.23 -16.28
N GLN A 5 -9.37 -3.96 -17.34
CA GLN A 5 -10.75 -4.36 -17.59
C GLN A 5 -10.98 -5.73 -16.96
N ILE A 6 -12.06 -5.85 -16.20
CA ILE A 6 -12.46 -7.08 -15.52
C ILE A 6 -13.92 -7.31 -15.89
N SER A 7 -14.23 -8.50 -16.39
CA SER A 7 -15.61 -8.92 -16.64
C SER A 7 -16.15 -9.60 -15.39
N LEU A 8 -17.36 -9.25 -15.00
CA LEU A 8 -18.10 -9.86 -13.90
C LEU A 8 -19.36 -10.50 -14.47
N ASP A 9 -19.87 -11.52 -13.79
CA ASP A 9 -21.24 -11.97 -14.06
C ASP A 9 -22.23 -10.84 -13.80
N ALA A 10 -23.33 -10.80 -14.55
CA ALA A 10 -24.33 -9.74 -14.44
C ALA A 10 -24.92 -9.65 -13.03
N HIS A 11 -25.16 -10.80 -12.38
CA HIS A 11 -25.67 -10.83 -11.01
C HIS A 11 -24.64 -10.29 -10.01
N GLU A 12 -23.37 -10.67 -10.15
CA GLU A 12 -22.28 -10.18 -9.29
C GLU A 12 -22.06 -8.67 -9.44
N TYR A 13 -22.16 -8.16 -10.67
CA TYR A 13 -22.05 -6.74 -10.95
C TYR A 13 -23.15 -5.93 -10.23
N GLU A 14 -24.40 -6.38 -10.29
CA GLU A 14 -25.51 -5.68 -9.63
C GLU A 14 -25.40 -5.73 -8.09
N LEU A 15 -24.95 -6.86 -7.53
CA LEU A 15 -24.67 -6.95 -6.10
C LEU A 15 -23.56 -5.97 -5.67
N ALA A 16 -22.45 -5.93 -6.42
CA ALA A 16 -21.36 -4.99 -6.15
C ALA A 16 -21.81 -3.53 -6.27
N ARG A 17 -22.66 -3.23 -7.26
CA ARG A 17 -23.22 -1.89 -7.46
C ARG A 17 -24.11 -1.47 -6.29
N LYS A 18 -24.99 -2.37 -5.81
CA LYS A 18 -25.87 -2.12 -4.66
C LYS A 18 -25.06 -1.86 -3.40
N GLU A 19 -24.05 -2.67 -3.14
CA GLU A 19 -23.18 -2.53 -1.97
C GLU A 19 -22.36 -1.24 -2.02
N ALA A 20 -21.81 -0.89 -3.18
CA ALA A 20 -21.08 0.36 -3.37
C ALA A 20 -21.98 1.59 -3.13
N ALA A 21 -23.22 1.55 -3.62
CA ALA A 21 -24.21 2.60 -3.41
C ALA A 21 -24.61 2.73 -1.93
N ALA A 22 -24.81 1.62 -1.23
CA ALA A 22 -25.11 1.62 0.21
C ALA A 22 -23.98 2.27 1.04
N ARG A 23 -22.73 2.14 0.58
CA ARG A 23 -21.53 2.76 1.20
C ARG A 23 -21.23 4.16 0.69
N GLY A 24 -21.97 4.67 -0.30
CA GLY A 24 -21.74 5.99 -0.89
C GLY A 24 -20.44 6.11 -1.70
N ILE A 25 -19.89 4.99 -2.20
CA ILE A 25 -18.65 4.96 -2.99
C ILE A 25 -18.89 4.48 -4.42
N SER A 26 -17.96 4.79 -5.33
CA SER A 26 -18.01 4.25 -6.69
C SER A 26 -17.78 2.74 -6.73
N ILE A 27 -18.34 2.04 -7.72
CA ILE A 27 -18.09 0.60 -7.92
C ILE A 27 -16.60 0.28 -8.11
N ALA A 28 -15.86 1.16 -8.79
CA ALA A 28 -14.43 0.98 -8.99
C ALA A 28 -13.65 1.07 -7.66
N GLU A 29 -14.11 1.92 -6.73
CA GLU A 29 -13.51 2.02 -5.40
C GLU A 29 -13.85 0.80 -4.55
N PHE A 30 -15.10 0.35 -4.59
CA PHE A 30 -15.52 -0.88 -3.93
C PHE A 30 -14.65 -2.08 -4.37
N VAL A 31 -14.44 -2.23 -5.68
CA VAL A 31 -13.57 -3.29 -6.23
C VAL A 31 -12.12 -3.12 -5.77
N ARG A 32 -11.58 -1.89 -5.75
CA ARG A 32 -10.22 -1.64 -5.25
C ARG A 32 -10.05 -2.05 -3.80
N GLN A 33 -11.01 -1.72 -2.94
CA GLN A 33 -11.00 -2.10 -1.52
C GLN A 33 -11.08 -3.62 -1.36
N ALA A 34 -12.03 -4.25 -2.05
CA ALA A 34 -12.18 -5.71 -2.01
C ALA A 34 -10.91 -6.45 -2.46
N VAL A 35 -10.26 -6.00 -3.54
CA VAL A 35 -8.98 -6.56 -3.99
C VAL A 35 -7.89 -6.30 -2.96
N ARG A 36 -7.79 -5.07 -2.44
CA ARG A 36 -6.77 -4.71 -1.45
C ARG A 36 -6.88 -5.53 -0.16
N ASP A 37 -8.10 -5.79 0.30
CA ASP A 37 -8.38 -6.58 1.50
C ASP A 37 -7.97 -8.05 1.35
N LYS A 38 -7.98 -8.58 0.12
CA LYS A 38 -7.61 -9.98 -0.17
C LYS A 38 -6.14 -10.14 -0.54
N LEU A 39 -5.49 -9.09 -1.02
CA LEU A 39 -4.06 -9.12 -1.27
C LEU A 39 -3.31 -9.07 0.07
N PRO A 40 -2.23 -9.84 0.25
CA PRO A 40 -1.40 -9.70 1.42
C PRO A 40 -0.93 -8.24 1.50
N THR A 41 -1.02 -7.64 2.69
CA THR A 41 -0.31 -6.39 2.95
C THR A 41 1.15 -6.67 2.63
N GLY A 42 1.67 -6.06 1.56
CA GLY A 42 3.01 -6.35 1.08
C GLY A 42 3.99 -6.29 2.25
N ASN A 43 4.45 -7.45 2.71
CA ASN A 43 5.41 -7.58 3.81
C ASN A 43 6.81 -7.13 3.37
N SER A 44 6.93 -6.54 2.17
CA SER A 44 8.01 -5.64 1.87
C SER A 44 7.89 -4.45 2.80
N LYS A 45 8.52 -4.58 3.98
CA LYS A 45 9.21 -3.43 4.56
C LYS A 45 9.89 -2.71 3.40
N PRO A 46 9.83 -1.36 3.35
CA PRO A 46 10.47 -0.63 2.27
C PRO A 46 11.85 -1.24 2.06
N TRP A 47 12.12 -1.66 0.82
CA TRP A 47 13.36 -2.22 0.27
C TRP A 47 14.64 -2.01 1.12
N MET A 48 14.78 -0.85 1.78
CA MET A 48 15.67 -0.54 2.91
C MET A 48 15.87 -1.64 3.98
N ARG A 49 14.89 -2.51 4.31
CA ARG A 49 15.12 -3.60 5.29
C ARG A 49 15.99 -4.74 4.73
N TYR A 50 15.97 -4.96 3.41
CA TYR A 50 16.79 -5.98 2.75
C TYR A 50 18.20 -5.49 2.42
N ALA A 51 18.46 -4.19 2.55
CA ALA A 51 19.79 -3.61 2.37
C ALA A 51 20.68 -3.75 3.63
N GLY A 52 20.19 -4.35 4.72
CA GLY A 52 20.98 -4.54 5.95
C GLY A 52 21.30 -3.25 6.74
N PHE A 53 20.82 -2.08 6.29
CA PHE A 53 21.20 -0.78 6.86
C PHE A 53 20.24 -0.22 7.92
N VAL A 54 19.05 -0.80 8.12
CA VAL A 54 18.07 -0.24 9.07
C VAL A 54 17.44 -1.38 9.90
N GLU A 55 18.13 -1.75 10.99
CA GLU A 55 17.62 -2.73 11.96
C GLU A 55 16.47 -2.15 12.81
N SER A 56 16.54 -0.86 13.15
CA SER A 56 15.52 -0.12 13.89
C SER A 56 14.84 0.86 12.93
N GLY A 57 13.58 0.61 12.59
CA GLY A 57 12.79 1.54 11.78
C GLY A 57 12.44 2.82 12.53
N ASP A 58 13.42 3.59 13.01
CA ASP A 58 13.17 4.92 13.59
C ASP A 58 12.80 5.89 12.46
N PRO A 59 11.57 6.45 12.45
CA PRO A 59 11.13 7.41 11.44
C PRO A 59 11.98 8.69 11.40
N ARG A 60 12.76 8.95 12.45
CA ARG A 60 13.63 10.13 12.59
C ARG A 60 15.08 9.84 12.20
N SER A 61 15.42 8.61 11.79
CA SER A 61 16.80 8.26 11.41
C SER A 61 17.39 9.21 10.36
N CYS A 62 16.56 9.77 9.48
CA CYS A 62 16.97 10.77 8.49
C CYS A 62 17.67 12.00 9.11
N GLN A 63 17.29 12.39 10.34
CA GLN A 63 17.79 13.59 11.01
C GLN A 63 19.22 13.44 11.53
N SER A 64 19.67 12.21 11.77
CA SER A 64 21.01 11.92 12.30
C SER A 64 21.98 11.38 11.25
N ILE A 65 21.58 11.29 9.98
CA ILE A 65 22.44 10.75 8.91
C ILE A 65 23.68 11.63 8.72
N ASP A 66 23.53 12.95 8.72
CA ASP A 66 24.66 13.85 8.51
C ASP A 66 25.70 13.74 9.65
N GLU A 67 25.25 13.61 10.91
CA GLU A 67 26.14 13.39 12.04
C GLU A 67 26.82 12.02 11.99
N LEU A 68 26.11 10.97 11.57
CA LEU A 68 26.69 9.63 11.42
C LEU A 68 27.76 9.58 10.31
N VAL A 69 27.50 10.23 9.18
CA VAL A 69 28.38 10.17 7.99
C VAL A 69 29.53 11.18 8.07
N TYR A 70 29.29 12.37 8.64
CA TYR A 70 30.25 13.47 8.64
C TYR A 70 30.74 13.87 10.03
N GLY A 71 30.12 13.41 11.12
CA GLY A 71 30.48 13.77 12.49
C GLY A 71 31.69 13.03 13.05
N SER A 72 32.09 11.92 12.43
CA SER A 72 33.37 11.26 12.75
C SER A 72 34.49 11.90 11.95
N LYS A 73 35.06 12.97 12.49
CA LYS A 73 36.29 13.57 11.99
C LYS A 73 37.31 13.65 13.13
N ASP A 74 37.78 12.48 13.54
CA ASP A 74 39.04 12.27 14.25
C ASP A 74 39.82 11.18 13.52
#